data_AF-A0A2J7ZTM8-F1
#
_entry.id   AF-A0A2J7ZTM8-F1
#
_cell.length_a   1.000
_cell.length_b   1.000
_cell.length_c   1.000
_cell.angle_alpha   90.00
_cell.angle_beta   90.00
_cell.angle_gamma   90.00
#
_symmetry.space_group_name_H-M   'P 1'
#
loop_
_entity.id
_entity.type
_entity.pdbx_description
1 polymer ?
#
loop_
_entity_poly.entity_id
_entity_poly.type
_entity_poly.pdbx_seq_one_letter_code
_entity_poly.pdbx_strand_id
1 'polypeptide(L)'
;QLLVAAPDGALTTVNVTSVLWKEGGMCHVTDAPLQPGSAVTVVVDWRRRYDHMQQHTGAIKGGKLRLVQVEGLDINACGGTHVRCTGEVQVVKLVGCERTRGHTRLRFMCGGRALAALGGCLAREAALTARLTAPPGRHGEMVDALLRDRRDSCKARKLLAAELAAHLGRALALGPEPPTAPTGSGSSAGADSTDAASGPATAPVSTADNGSSKGGDGGGGGGGGGGGGGGSRAWAVLHRPSSDLDFLSLLAAAALEAEPALRLLLLTADDTEPGAAPPSAKPGVEDSVEVTFLVAGDPELARAAGARVAEALGGRGGGRPGRYHGKATGLHRLPAARRAFLEAVTAAGLAA
;
A
#
# COMPACT_ATOMS: atom_id res chain seq x y z
N GLN A 1 1.71 5.41 44.24
CA GLN A 1 2.41 4.17 44.62
C GLN A 1 2.48 4.10 46.13
N LEU A 2 2.63 2.90 46.68
CA LEU A 2 2.84 2.65 48.10
C LEU A 2 4.24 2.08 48.27
N LEU A 3 5.02 2.69 49.17
CA LEU A 3 6.30 2.15 49.63
C LEU A 3 6.04 1.40 50.93
N VAL A 4 6.22 0.09 50.92
CA VAL A 4 5.92 -0.80 52.05
C VAL A 4 7.23 -1.16 52.73
N ALA A 5 7.33 -0.87 54.02
CA ALA A 5 8.49 -1.24 54.82
C ALA A 5 8.37 -2.69 55.30
N ALA A 6 9.39 -3.49 54.99
CA ALA A 6 9.56 -4.82 55.57
C ALA A 6 10.21 -4.72 56.96
N PRO A 7 10.07 -5.76 57.82
CA PRO A 7 10.63 -5.76 59.18
C PRO A 7 12.17 -5.61 59.24
N ASP A 8 12.86 -5.97 58.16
CA ASP A 8 14.31 -5.84 57.98
C ASP A 8 14.73 -4.45 57.44
N GLY A 9 13.78 -3.54 57.23
CA GLY A 9 14.00 -2.21 56.68
C GLY A 9 13.99 -2.13 55.15
N ALA A 10 13.83 -3.24 54.43
CA ALA A 10 13.72 -3.22 52.98
C ALA A 10 12.40 -2.54 52.53
N LEU A 11 12.48 -1.68 51.51
CA LEU A 11 11.30 -1.02 50.92
C LEU A 11 10.88 -1.74 49.64
N THR A 12 9.61 -2.16 49.59
CA THR A 12 8.99 -2.71 48.38
C THR A 12 7.98 -1.72 47.81
N THR A 13 7.92 -1.62 46.48
CA THR A 13 6.97 -0.72 45.80
C THR A 13 5.75 -1.50 45.34
N VAL A 14 4.56 -1.07 45.77
CA VAL A 14 3.27 -1.59 45.30
C VAL A 14 2.55 -0.49 44.53
N ASN A 15 2.13 -0.76 43.31
CA ASN A 15 1.44 0.24 42.50
C ASN A 15 -0.03 0.30 42.86
N VAL A 16 -0.55 1.53 42.90
CA VAL A 16 -1.99 1.77 43.02
C VAL A 16 -2.51 2.04 41.61
N THR A 17 -3.37 1.16 41.11
CA THR A 17 -3.93 1.25 39.75
C THR A 17 -5.17 2.14 39.71
N SER A 18 -5.98 2.13 40.78
CA SER A 18 -7.14 3.00 40.91
C SER A 18 -7.47 3.30 42.37
N VAL A 19 -8.17 4.42 42.59
CA VAL A 19 -8.69 4.82 43.91
C VAL A 19 -10.18 5.06 43.76
N LEU A 20 -10.96 4.34 44.56
CA LEU A 20 -12.42 4.29 44.46
C LEU A 20 -13.04 4.55 45.83
N TRP A 21 -14.29 5.00 45.85
CA TRP A 21 -15.09 5.04 47.08
C TRP A 21 -16.00 3.81 47.08
N LYS A 22 -15.94 2.99 48.14
CA LYS A 22 -16.85 1.85 48.37
C LYS A 22 -17.47 1.96 49.76
N GLU A 23 -18.53 1.19 50.02
CA GLU A 23 -19.28 1.21 51.29
C GLU A 23 -18.35 1.17 52.51
N GLY A 24 -18.19 2.32 53.17
CA GLY A 24 -17.34 2.49 54.36
C GLY A 24 -16.04 3.28 54.17
N GLY A 25 -15.59 3.62 52.95
CA GLY A 25 -14.43 4.50 52.77
C GLY A 25 -13.72 4.49 51.42
N MET A 26 -12.50 5.07 51.44
CA MET A 26 -11.62 5.18 50.27
C MET A 26 -10.79 3.91 50.11
N CYS A 27 -10.93 3.25 48.96
CA CYS A 27 -10.24 2.01 48.62
C CYS A 27 -9.15 2.25 47.57
N HIS A 28 -7.94 1.75 47.83
CA HIS A 28 -6.85 1.71 46.86
C HIS A 28 -6.80 0.32 46.24
N VAL A 29 -6.92 0.23 44.92
CA VAL A 29 -6.72 -1.03 44.17
C VAL A 29 -5.25 -1.12 43.83
N THR A 30 -4.61 -2.21 44.24
CA THR A 30 -3.18 -2.44 44.05
C THR A 30 -2.91 -3.59 43.07
N ASP A 31 -1.72 -3.60 42.47
CA ASP A 31 -1.25 -4.69 41.60
C ASP A 31 -0.65 -5.88 42.38
N ALA A 32 -0.37 -5.69 43.67
CA ALA A 32 0.09 -6.72 44.59
C ALA A 32 -0.67 -6.66 45.93
N PRO A 33 -0.84 -7.79 46.64
CA PRO A 33 -1.45 -7.83 47.95
C PRO A 33 -0.57 -7.14 49.01
N LEU A 34 -1.21 -6.59 50.03
CA LEU A 34 -0.57 -5.98 51.20
C LEU A 34 -1.01 -6.72 52.46
N GLN A 35 -0.08 -6.94 53.39
CA GLN A 35 -0.43 -7.54 54.68
C GLN A 35 -1.09 -6.49 55.60
N PRO A 36 -2.22 -6.80 56.25
CA PRO A 36 -2.80 -5.93 57.26
C PRO A 36 -1.79 -5.60 58.36
N GLY A 37 -1.69 -4.31 58.71
CA GLY A 37 -0.73 -3.82 59.70
C GLY A 37 0.64 -3.42 59.14
N SER A 38 0.93 -3.66 57.86
CA SER A 38 2.16 -3.15 57.24
C SER A 38 2.24 -1.62 57.26
N ALA A 39 3.40 -1.09 57.66
CA ALA A 39 3.68 0.33 57.54
C ALA A 39 3.90 0.71 56.07
N VAL A 40 3.13 1.68 55.59
CA VAL A 40 3.18 2.14 54.19
C VAL A 40 3.36 3.65 54.11
N THR A 41 4.19 4.09 53.16
CA THR A 41 4.30 5.49 52.76
C THR A 41 3.65 5.69 51.40
N VAL A 42 2.70 6.62 51.31
CA VAL A 42 2.02 6.92 50.04
C VAL A 42 2.83 7.95 49.25
N VAL A 43 3.22 7.57 48.03
CA VAL A 43 3.85 8.48 47.07
C VAL A 43 2.85 8.79 45.96
N VAL A 44 2.47 10.06 45.86
CA VAL A 44 1.57 10.55 44.82
C VAL A 44 2.39 10.93 43.59
N ASP A 45 1.94 10.49 42.40
CA ASP A 45 2.47 11.02 41.15
C ASP A 45 2.15 12.51 41.05
N TRP A 46 3.15 13.35 41.35
CA TRP A 46 3.00 14.79 41.34
C TRP A 46 2.68 15.33 39.95
N ARG A 47 3.25 14.75 38.88
CA ARG A 47 2.99 15.21 37.51
C ARG A 47 1.53 15.04 37.16
N ARG A 48 0.95 13.88 37.45
CA ARG A 48 -0.48 13.61 37.25
C ARG A 48 -1.35 14.46 38.18
N ARG A 49 -0.97 14.59 39.46
CA ARG A 49 -1.71 15.39 40.44
C ARG A 49 -1.76 16.87 40.05
N TYR A 50 -0.63 17.44 39.69
CA TYR A 50 -0.50 18.84 39.27
C TYR A 50 -1.28 19.10 37.99
N ASP A 51 -1.18 18.21 37.00
CA ASP A 51 -2.02 18.28 35.80
C ASP A 51 -3.52 18.29 36.14
N HIS A 52 -4.00 17.40 37.02
CA HIS A 52 -5.40 17.43 37.45
C HIS A 52 -5.79 18.73 38.16
N MET A 53 -4.89 19.32 38.97
CA MET A 53 -5.12 20.61 39.63
C MET A 53 -5.26 21.75 38.61
N GLN A 54 -4.46 21.75 37.54
CA GLN A 54 -4.54 22.74 36.46
C GLN A 54 -5.83 22.63 35.64
N GLN A 55 -6.40 21.42 35.52
CA GLN A 55 -7.62 21.15 34.74
C GLN A 55 -8.90 21.17 35.59
N HIS A 56 -8.79 21.42 36.90
CA HIS A 56 -9.88 21.14 37.82
C HIS A 56 -11.06 22.10 37.62
N THR A 57 -12.20 21.55 37.20
CA THR A 57 -13.49 22.24 37.22
C THR A 57 -14.21 21.92 38.51
N GLY A 58 -14.82 22.94 39.14
CA GLY A 58 -15.48 22.82 40.44
C GLY A 58 -16.43 21.62 40.52
N ALA A 59 -16.28 20.84 41.58
CA ALA A 59 -17.13 19.68 41.86
C ALA A 59 -17.59 19.72 43.32
N ILE A 60 -18.90 19.80 43.50
CA ILE A 60 -19.54 19.73 44.82
C ILE A 60 -19.71 18.24 45.17
N LYS A 61 -19.19 17.85 46.33
CA LYS A 61 -19.49 16.56 46.97
C LYS A 61 -20.27 16.84 48.24
N GLY A 62 -21.27 16.02 48.56
CA GLY A 62 -22.08 16.20 49.77
C GLY A 62 -21.26 16.12 51.06
N GLY A 63 -21.71 16.80 52.12
CA GLY A 63 -21.04 16.88 53.42
C GLY A 63 -20.73 18.32 53.86
N LYS A 64 -19.69 18.50 54.69
CA LYS A 64 -19.21 19.84 55.10
C LYS A 64 -18.73 20.62 53.88
N LEU A 65 -19.22 21.84 53.70
CA LEU A 65 -18.92 22.69 52.55
C LEU A 65 -17.47 23.21 52.63
N ARG A 66 -16.69 23.03 51.57
CA ARG A 66 -15.37 23.67 51.38
C ARG A 66 -15.50 24.75 50.32
N LEU A 67 -15.21 26.00 50.70
CA LEU A 67 -15.16 27.12 49.77
C LEU A 67 -13.74 27.30 49.24
N VAL A 68 -13.63 27.56 47.94
CA VAL A 68 -12.39 27.94 47.26
C VAL A 68 -12.62 29.29 46.62
N GLN A 69 -11.75 30.24 46.95
CA GLN A 69 -11.77 31.59 46.41
C GLN A 69 -10.58 31.78 45.48
N VAL A 70 -10.86 32.26 44.28
CA VAL A 70 -9.89 32.91 43.39
C VAL A 70 -10.13 34.40 43.50
N GLU A 71 -9.22 35.09 44.18
CA GLU A 71 -9.36 36.50 44.50
C GLU A 71 -9.66 37.35 43.25
N GLY A 72 -10.66 38.23 43.37
CA GLY A 72 -11.12 39.10 42.28
C GLY A 72 -11.85 38.41 41.13
N LEU A 73 -12.04 37.08 41.17
CA LEU A 73 -12.64 36.31 40.08
C LEU A 73 -13.86 35.50 40.50
N ASP A 74 -13.72 34.57 41.45
CA ASP A 74 -14.77 33.60 41.79
C ASP A 74 -14.65 33.08 43.22
N ILE A 75 -15.78 32.70 43.81
CA ILE A 75 -15.86 31.96 45.07
C ILE A 75 -16.84 30.81 44.86
N ASN A 76 -16.36 29.58 44.93
CA ASN A 76 -17.16 28.40 44.64
C ASN A 76 -16.95 27.29 45.67
N ALA A 77 -18.01 26.52 45.92
CA ALA A 77 -17.96 25.31 46.72
C ALA A 77 -17.24 24.19 45.95
N CYS A 78 -16.09 23.76 46.45
CA CYS A 78 -15.29 22.75 45.77
C CYS A 78 -14.50 21.85 46.72
N GLY A 79 -14.72 20.54 46.59
CA GLY A 79 -13.97 19.50 47.31
C GLY A 79 -12.71 19.00 46.60
N GLY A 80 -12.38 19.58 45.44
CA GLY A 80 -11.24 19.18 44.63
C GLY A 80 -9.92 19.82 45.03
N THR A 81 -8.92 19.61 44.19
CA THR A 81 -7.53 19.93 44.47
C THR A 81 -7.11 21.06 43.56
N HIS A 82 -6.51 22.12 44.11
CA HIS A 82 -6.26 23.36 43.39
C HIS A 82 -4.80 23.75 43.44
N VAL A 83 -4.34 24.39 42.37
CA VAL A 83 -3.08 25.12 42.34
C VAL A 83 -3.04 26.23 43.39
N ARG A 84 -1.85 26.71 43.73
CA ARG A 84 -1.66 27.75 44.75
C ARG A 84 -2.01 29.15 44.24
N CYS A 85 -1.80 29.40 42.95
CA CYS A 85 -2.12 30.66 42.29
C CYS A 85 -2.50 30.43 40.83
N THR A 86 -3.15 31.41 40.20
CA THR A 86 -3.57 31.34 38.79
C THR A 86 -2.40 31.20 37.81
N GLY A 87 -1.22 31.74 38.16
CA GLY A 87 0.00 31.60 37.35
C GLY A 87 0.45 30.15 37.16
N GLU A 88 0.14 29.25 38.11
CA GLU A 88 0.42 27.82 37.99
C GLU A 88 -0.43 27.13 36.91
N VAL A 89 -1.54 27.73 36.47
CA VAL A 89 -2.33 27.22 35.32
C VAL A 89 -1.59 27.44 33.99
N GLN A 90 -0.72 28.46 33.93
CA GLN A 90 0.12 28.86 32.80
C GLN A 90 -0.66 29.33 31.58
N VAL A 91 -1.32 28.41 30.86
CA VAL A 91 -2.04 28.68 29.62
C VAL A 91 -3.41 28.01 29.69
N VAL A 92 -4.42 28.68 29.15
CA VAL A 92 -5.75 28.12 28.93
C VAL A 92 -6.08 28.28 27.45
N LYS A 93 -6.24 27.17 26.75
CA LYS A 93 -6.58 27.16 25.33
C LYS A 93 -7.97 26.56 25.11
N LEU A 94 -8.90 27.37 24.61
CA LEU A 94 -10.16 26.87 24.05
C LEU A 94 -9.85 26.08 22.77
N VAL A 95 -10.25 24.81 22.75
CA VAL A 95 -10.08 23.88 21.63
C VAL A 95 -11.40 23.56 20.92
N GLY A 96 -12.53 23.99 21.47
CA GLY A 96 -13.83 23.80 20.85
C GLY A 96 -14.96 24.44 21.63
N CYS A 97 -16.03 24.72 20.91
CA CYS A 97 -17.27 25.27 21.44
C CYS A 97 -18.43 24.60 20.70
N GLU A 98 -19.34 23.98 21.44
CA GLU A 98 -20.48 23.25 20.88
C GLU A 98 -21.77 23.71 21.55
N ARG A 99 -22.81 24.00 20.77
CA ARG A 99 -24.14 24.31 21.30
C ARG A 99 -24.86 23.00 21.61
N THR A 100 -25.44 22.87 22.80
CA THR A 100 -26.18 21.67 23.21
C THR A 100 -27.43 22.07 23.98
N ARG A 101 -28.61 21.89 23.38
CA ARG A 101 -29.94 22.07 24.02
C ARG A 101 -30.03 23.32 24.91
N GLY A 102 -29.73 24.49 24.35
CA GLY A 102 -29.79 25.77 25.09
C GLY A 102 -28.54 26.12 25.91
N HIS A 103 -27.58 25.20 26.05
CA HIS A 103 -26.29 25.43 26.69
C HIS A 103 -25.15 25.49 25.68
N THR A 104 -23.99 25.97 26.13
CA THR A 104 -22.75 25.97 25.35
C THR A 104 -21.71 25.14 26.10
N ARG A 105 -21.27 24.04 25.48
CA ARG A 105 -20.17 23.22 25.98
C ARG A 105 -18.86 23.78 25.45
N LEU A 106 -18.02 24.24 26.36
CA LEU A 106 -16.65 24.67 26.07
C LEU A 106 -15.70 23.49 26.30
N ARG A 107 -14.83 23.24 25.33
CA ARG A 107 -13.70 22.32 25.46
C ARG A 107 -12.43 23.15 25.55
N PHE A 108 -11.64 22.91 26.57
CA PHE A 108 -10.37 23.61 26.79
C PHE A 108 -9.27 22.66 27.24
N MET A 109 -8.03 23.12 27.14
CA MET A 109 -6.85 22.48 27.73
C MET A 109 -6.06 23.52 28.51
N CYS A 110 -5.58 23.13 29.68
CA CYS A 110 -4.71 23.97 30.50
C CYS A 110 -3.28 23.45 30.61
N GLY A 111 -2.36 24.34 30.99
CA GLY A 111 -1.02 24.03 31.48
C GLY A 111 -0.23 23.08 30.59
N GLY A 112 0.32 22.03 31.20
CA GLY A 112 1.19 21.06 30.52
C GLY A 112 0.52 20.37 29.31
N ARG A 113 -0.80 20.11 29.35
CA ARG A 113 -1.50 19.49 28.21
C ARG A 113 -1.57 20.42 27.01
N ALA A 114 -1.83 21.71 27.25
CA ALA A 114 -1.88 22.70 26.17
C ALA A 114 -0.49 22.92 25.56
N LEU A 115 0.55 23.00 26.39
CA LEU A 115 1.94 23.12 25.91
C LEU A 115 2.39 21.88 25.13
N ALA A 116 2.07 20.66 25.61
CA ALA A 116 2.36 19.42 24.90
C ALA A 116 1.62 19.34 23.55
N ALA A 117 0.36 19.78 23.52
CA ALA A 117 -0.41 19.84 22.26
C ALA A 117 0.22 20.80 21.25
N LEU A 118 0.68 21.99 21.70
CA LEU A 118 1.40 22.95 20.86
C LEU A 118 2.71 22.36 20.34
N GLY A 119 3.52 21.76 21.23
CA GLY A 119 4.77 21.09 20.84
C GLY A 119 4.53 20.00 19.79
N GLY A 120 3.46 19.22 19.94
CA GLY A 120 3.05 18.24 18.93
C GLY A 120 2.64 18.88 17.59
N CYS A 121 2.01 20.05 17.60
CA CYS A 121 1.70 20.80 16.37
C CYS A 121 2.98 21.26 15.67
N LEU A 122 3.90 21.88 16.40
CA LEU A 122 5.18 22.36 15.87
C LEU A 122 6.03 21.22 15.33
N ALA A 123 6.06 20.06 16.01
CA ALA A 123 6.77 18.88 15.52
C ALA A 123 6.21 18.36 14.19
N ARG A 124 4.88 18.30 14.04
CA ARG A 124 4.24 17.92 12.78
C ARG A 124 4.54 18.93 11.67
N GLU A 125 4.49 20.21 11.97
CA GLU A 125 4.77 21.29 11.03
C GLU A 125 6.23 21.28 10.56
N ALA A 126 7.20 21.04 11.45
CA ALA A 126 8.60 20.82 11.11
C ALA A 126 8.77 19.60 10.20
N ALA A 127 8.07 18.51 10.50
CA ALA A 127 8.12 17.30 9.69
C ALA A 127 7.48 17.48 8.30
N LEU A 128 6.49 18.35 8.15
CA LEU A 128 5.95 18.75 6.84
C LEU A 128 6.93 19.66 6.08
N THR A 129 7.55 20.61 6.78
CA THR A 129 8.56 21.51 6.20
C THR A 129 9.73 20.72 5.61
N ALA A 130 10.20 19.69 6.30
CA ALA A 130 11.27 18.83 5.80
C ALA A 130 10.86 18.04 4.54
N ARG A 131 9.63 17.51 4.49
CA ARG A 131 9.13 16.69 3.37
C ARG A 131 8.75 17.49 2.14
N LEU A 132 8.12 18.65 2.35
CA LEU A 132 7.66 19.53 1.28
C LEU A 132 8.74 20.53 0.86
N THR A 133 9.84 20.61 1.62
CA THR A 133 10.93 21.58 1.42
C THR A 133 10.39 23.00 1.27
N ALA A 134 9.39 23.34 2.09
CA ALA A 134 8.63 24.58 1.98
C ALA A 134 8.24 25.09 3.37
N PRO A 135 8.17 26.42 3.55
CA PRO A 135 7.76 27.00 4.83
C PRO A 135 6.28 26.68 5.14
N PRO A 136 5.87 26.72 6.42
CA PRO A 136 4.53 26.34 6.87
C PRO A 136 3.37 27.00 6.12
N GLY A 137 3.49 28.29 5.83
CA GLY A 137 2.47 29.04 5.09
C GLY A 137 2.21 28.53 3.67
N ARG A 138 3.13 27.75 3.09
CA ARG A 138 3.03 27.20 1.73
C ARG A 138 2.74 25.70 1.70
N HIS A 139 2.61 25.03 2.84
CA HIS A 139 2.34 23.58 2.87
C HIS A 139 1.08 23.21 2.09
N GLY A 140 0.00 24.01 2.22
CA GLY A 140 -1.23 23.79 1.47
C GLY A 140 -1.02 23.83 -0.04
N GLU A 141 -0.38 24.89 -0.55
CA GLU A 141 -0.07 25.05 -1.98
C GLU A 141 0.78 23.89 -2.52
N MET A 142 1.78 23.44 -1.76
CA MET A 142 2.67 22.34 -2.14
C MET A 142 1.91 21.01 -2.20
N VAL A 143 1.03 20.74 -1.24
CA VAL A 143 0.18 19.55 -1.27
C VAL A 143 -0.77 19.59 -2.47
N ASP A 144 -1.36 20.74 -2.77
CA ASP A 144 -2.23 20.89 -3.94
C ASP A 144 -1.46 20.68 -5.26
N ALA A 145 -0.22 21.17 -5.35
CA ALA A 145 0.67 20.92 -6.48
C ALA A 145 0.97 19.42 -6.65
N LEU A 146 1.38 18.73 -5.58
CA LEU A 146 1.64 17.29 -5.61
C LEU A 146 0.40 16.48 -6.02
N LEU A 147 -0.79 16.88 -5.58
CA LEU A 147 -2.04 16.21 -5.95
C LEU A 147 -2.40 16.44 -7.43
N ARG A 148 -2.12 17.63 -7.98
CA ARG A 148 -2.26 17.91 -9.41
C ARG A 148 -1.27 17.09 -10.22
N ASP A 149 0.02 17.12 -9.86
CA ASP A 149 1.07 16.38 -10.54
C ASP A 149 0.76 14.89 -10.57
N ARG A 150 0.34 14.30 -9.43
CA ARG A 150 -0.08 12.89 -9.38
C ARG A 150 -1.20 12.57 -10.36
N ARG A 151 -2.18 13.46 -10.49
CA ARG A 151 -3.29 13.29 -11.43
C ARG A 151 -2.81 13.35 -12.87
N ASP A 152 -1.95 14.30 -13.19
CA ASP A 152 -1.46 14.51 -14.55
C ASP A 152 -0.46 13.41 -14.95
N SER A 153 0.41 12.96 -14.04
CA SER A 153 1.23 11.76 -14.25
C SER A 153 0.38 10.50 -14.48
N CYS A 154 -0.75 10.36 -13.78
CA CYS A 154 -1.67 9.25 -14.04
C CYS A 154 -2.29 9.32 -15.45
N LYS A 155 -2.65 10.51 -15.94
CA LYS A 155 -3.14 10.68 -17.31
C LYS A 155 -2.05 10.36 -18.34
N ALA A 156 -0.86 10.92 -18.16
CA ALA A 156 0.29 10.68 -19.02
C ALA A 156 0.64 9.19 -19.09
N ARG A 157 0.66 8.50 -17.93
CA ARG A 157 0.90 7.05 -17.88
C ARG A 157 -0.14 6.25 -18.68
N LYS A 158 -1.42 6.62 -18.60
CA LYS A 158 -2.48 5.97 -19.38
C LYS A 158 -2.33 6.22 -20.89
N LEU A 159 -1.95 7.44 -21.28
CA LEU A 159 -1.71 7.78 -22.69
C LEU A 159 -0.55 6.97 -23.26
N LEU A 160 0.60 6.97 -22.59
CA LEU A 160 1.78 6.20 -22.99
C LEU A 160 1.52 4.70 -23.00
N ALA A 161 0.75 4.19 -22.03
CA ALA A 161 0.32 2.79 -22.02
C ALA A 161 -0.53 2.45 -23.24
N ALA A 162 -1.44 3.34 -23.66
CA ALA A 162 -2.24 3.14 -24.87
C ALA A 162 -1.39 3.18 -26.15
N GLU A 163 -0.45 4.12 -26.27
CA GLU A 163 0.47 4.21 -27.41
C GLU A 163 1.36 2.96 -27.53
N LEU A 164 1.91 2.49 -26.39
CA LEU A 164 2.71 1.27 -26.35
C LEU A 164 1.88 0.04 -26.70
N ALA A 165 0.67 -0.09 -26.13
CA ALA A 165 -0.24 -1.19 -26.46
C ALA A 165 -0.58 -1.21 -27.95
N ALA A 166 -0.81 -0.04 -28.56
CA ALA A 166 -1.07 0.08 -29.98
C ALA A 166 0.12 -0.34 -30.84
N HIS A 167 1.34 0.07 -30.46
CA HIS A 167 2.55 -0.33 -31.16
C HIS A 167 2.80 -1.85 -31.05
N LEU A 168 2.70 -2.41 -29.84
CA LEU A 168 2.90 -3.84 -29.60
C LEU A 168 1.81 -4.69 -30.27
N GLY A 169 0.55 -4.23 -30.28
CA GLY A 169 -0.54 -4.91 -30.97
C GLY A 169 -0.29 -5.05 -32.46
N ARG A 170 0.11 -3.95 -33.12
CA ARG A 170 0.51 -3.97 -34.54
C ARG A 170 1.70 -4.88 -34.79
N ALA A 171 2.73 -4.80 -33.94
CA ALA A 171 3.93 -5.64 -34.08
C ALA A 171 3.62 -7.13 -33.88
N LEU A 172 2.69 -7.47 -32.98
CA LEU A 172 2.24 -8.85 -32.76
C LEU A 172 1.47 -9.39 -33.96
N ALA A 173 0.64 -8.55 -34.59
CA ALA A 173 -0.20 -8.93 -35.72
C ALA A 173 0.61 -9.09 -37.02
N LEU A 174 1.54 -8.16 -37.29
CA LEU A 174 2.26 -8.07 -38.56
C LEU A 174 3.69 -8.64 -38.50
N GLY A 175 4.20 -8.94 -37.30
CA GLY A 175 5.55 -9.42 -37.08
C GLY A 175 5.73 -10.91 -37.42
N PRO A 176 6.98 -11.36 -37.63
CA PRO A 176 7.27 -12.77 -37.87
C PRO A 176 6.83 -13.63 -36.68
N GLU A 177 6.35 -14.84 -36.95
CA GLU A 177 5.92 -15.78 -35.91
C GLU A 177 7.10 -16.03 -34.94
N PRO A 178 6.89 -15.91 -33.60
CA PRO A 178 7.94 -16.27 -32.66
C PRO A 178 8.28 -17.76 -32.86
N PRO A 179 9.57 -18.13 -32.93
CA PRO A 179 9.98 -19.49 -33.25
C PRO A 179 9.29 -20.47 -32.32
N THR A 180 8.44 -21.33 -32.87
CA THR A 180 7.87 -22.47 -32.14
C THR A 180 9.04 -23.35 -31.74
N ALA A 181 9.33 -23.42 -30.44
CA ALA A 181 10.34 -24.33 -29.92
C ALA A 181 10.04 -25.76 -30.45
N PRO A 182 11.05 -26.48 -30.97
CA PRO A 182 10.82 -27.78 -31.61
C PRO A 182 10.32 -28.79 -30.59
N THR A 183 9.16 -29.40 -30.88
CA THR A 183 8.71 -30.64 -30.26
C THR A 183 9.69 -31.76 -30.64
N GLY A 184 10.38 -32.31 -29.64
CA GLY A 184 11.51 -33.22 -29.86
C GLY A 184 11.13 -34.58 -30.46
N SER A 185 12.09 -35.16 -31.20
CA SER A 185 12.27 -36.61 -31.32
C SER A 185 13.67 -36.91 -31.87
N GLY A 186 14.53 -37.51 -31.05
CA GLY A 186 15.89 -37.90 -31.44
C GLY A 186 16.62 -38.57 -30.29
N SER A 187 16.50 -39.89 -30.23
CA SER A 187 17.13 -40.79 -29.25
C SER A 187 18.66 -40.85 -29.39
N SER A 188 19.31 -41.05 -28.24
CA SER A 188 20.58 -41.74 -27.96
C SER A 188 21.88 -41.20 -28.56
N ALA A 189 22.84 -40.85 -27.68
CA ALA A 189 24.00 -41.71 -27.37
C ALA A 189 24.99 -41.00 -26.42
N GLY A 190 25.63 -41.79 -25.54
CA GLY A 190 27.02 -41.57 -25.15
C GLY A 190 27.26 -40.73 -23.89
N ALA A 191 27.48 -41.44 -22.78
CA ALA A 191 28.27 -40.93 -21.67
C ALA A 191 29.69 -40.60 -22.13
N ASP A 192 30.24 -39.46 -21.71
CA ASP A 192 31.59 -39.44 -21.13
C ASP A 192 31.83 -38.18 -20.30
N SER A 193 32.89 -38.30 -19.52
CA SER A 193 33.27 -37.64 -18.27
C SER A 193 34.08 -36.34 -18.43
N THR A 194 34.40 -35.76 -17.27
CA THR A 194 35.51 -34.85 -16.92
C THR A 194 35.22 -33.35 -16.74
N ASP A 195 35.28 -32.98 -15.45
CA ASP A 195 36.15 -31.97 -14.84
C ASP A 195 36.14 -30.47 -15.22
N ALA A 196 36.17 -29.71 -14.12
CA ALA A 196 37.00 -28.54 -13.85
C ALA A 196 36.40 -27.12 -13.97
N ALA A 197 36.42 -26.48 -12.79
CA ALA A 197 37.03 -25.17 -12.52
C ALA A 197 36.18 -23.88 -12.64
N SER A 198 35.93 -23.33 -11.45
CA SER A 198 36.41 -22.00 -11.02
C SER A 198 35.73 -20.72 -11.51
N GLY A 199 35.01 -20.09 -10.58
CA GLY A 199 35.41 -18.76 -10.07
C GLY A 199 34.72 -17.52 -10.68
N PRO A 200 34.37 -16.51 -9.86
CA PRO A 200 33.44 -15.42 -10.25
C PRO A 200 34.16 -14.12 -10.67
N ALA A 201 33.47 -13.26 -11.41
CA ALA A 201 33.89 -11.86 -11.60
C ALA A 201 32.70 -10.90 -11.47
N THR A 202 32.83 -9.99 -10.53
CA THR A 202 31.92 -8.92 -10.13
C THR A 202 32.23 -7.59 -10.83
N ALA A 203 31.16 -6.90 -11.23
CA ALA A 203 30.94 -5.42 -11.27
C ALA A 203 31.64 -4.59 -12.39
N PRO A 204 31.25 -3.30 -12.62
CA PRO A 204 30.14 -2.52 -12.08
C PRO A 204 29.27 -1.73 -13.09
N VAL A 205 28.16 -1.23 -12.55
CA VAL A 205 27.25 -0.18 -13.04
C VAL A 205 27.93 1.20 -13.15
N SER A 206 27.62 1.97 -14.20
CA SER A 206 27.86 3.42 -14.25
C SER A 206 26.57 4.20 -14.50
N THR A 207 26.28 5.09 -13.55
CA THR A 207 25.30 6.19 -13.57
C THR A 207 25.67 7.28 -14.57
N ALA A 208 24.67 7.94 -15.20
CA ALA A 208 24.84 9.28 -15.75
C ALA A 208 23.49 10.03 -15.88
N ASP A 209 23.60 11.35 -15.81
CA ASP A 209 22.61 12.34 -15.40
C ASP A 209 21.59 12.80 -16.45
N ASN A 210 20.53 13.41 -15.92
CA ASN A 210 19.61 14.31 -16.62
C ASN A 210 20.32 15.59 -17.10
N GLY A 211 20.19 15.89 -18.38
CA GLY A 211 20.55 17.19 -18.96
C GLY A 211 19.63 17.54 -20.12
N SER A 212 18.84 18.60 -19.93
CA SER A 212 18.01 19.23 -20.97
C SER A 212 18.85 19.81 -22.10
N SER A 213 18.45 19.64 -23.37
CA SER A 213 18.57 20.70 -24.38
C SER A 213 17.78 20.43 -25.67
N LYS A 214 17.45 21.57 -26.29
CA LYS A 214 16.68 21.87 -27.50
C LYS A 214 17.09 21.12 -28.79
N GLY A 215 16.08 20.93 -29.65
CA GLY A 215 16.06 21.42 -31.03
C GLY A 215 16.89 20.68 -32.07
N GLY A 216 16.22 20.10 -33.06
CA GLY A 216 16.86 19.56 -34.26
C GLY A 216 15.84 19.00 -35.24
N ASP A 217 15.35 19.86 -36.13
CA ASP A 217 14.63 19.51 -37.34
C ASP A 217 15.59 18.76 -38.28
N GLY A 218 15.13 17.67 -38.91
CA GLY A 218 15.99 16.78 -39.68
C GLY A 218 15.18 15.82 -40.55
N GLY A 219 14.84 16.29 -41.74
CA GLY A 219 14.31 15.46 -42.83
C GLY A 219 15.40 14.62 -43.52
N GLY A 220 14.95 13.51 -44.11
CA GLY A 220 15.70 12.55 -44.93
C GLY A 220 15.20 11.14 -44.59
N GLY A 221 14.60 10.34 -45.47
CA GLY A 221 14.78 10.21 -46.92
C GLY A 221 15.46 8.86 -47.18
N GLY A 222 14.72 7.89 -47.74
CA GLY A 222 15.20 6.55 -48.15
C GLY A 222 14.45 5.44 -47.41
N GLY A 223 13.64 4.58 -48.03
CA GLY A 223 13.83 3.92 -49.32
C GLY A 223 14.35 2.51 -49.05
N GLY A 224 13.44 1.54 -48.95
CA GLY A 224 13.79 0.14 -48.65
C GLY A 224 12.57 -0.76 -48.72
N GLY A 225 12.07 -0.97 -49.95
CA GLY A 225 11.10 -2.00 -50.24
C GLY A 225 11.71 -3.38 -49.97
N GLY A 226 11.11 -4.12 -49.05
CA GLY A 226 11.32 -5.55 -48.86
C GLY A 226 9.96 -6.23 -48.82
N GLY A 227 9.44 -6.58 -50.00
CA GLY A 227 8.26 -7.42 -50.13
C GLY A 227 8.59 -8.83 -49.61
N GLY A 228 8.25 -9.10 -48.36
CA GLY A 228 8.14 -10.45 -47.84
C GLY A 228 6.70 -10.90 -47.97
N GLY A 229 6.44 -11.96 -48.74
CA GLY A 229 5.12 -12.58 -48.83
C GLY A 229 4.72 -13.12 -47.45
N GLY A 230 3.92 -12.35 -46.72
CA GLY A 230 3.38 -12.74 -45.43
C GLY A 230 2.18 -13.64 -45.63
N GLY A 231 2.28 -14.90 -45.20
CA GLY A 231 1.09 -15.70 -44.92
C GLY A 231 0.22 -14.95 -43.92
N SER A 232 -1.07 -14.85 -44.20
CA SER A 232 -2.03 -14.15 -43.36
C SER A 232 -2.27 -14.97 -42.09
N ARG A 233 -1.70 -14.53 -40.97
CA ARG A 233 -1.70 -15.24 -39.68
C ARG A 233 -3.06 -15.13 -38.99
N ALA A 234 -3.70 -16.26 -38.73
CA ALA A 234 -5.06 -16.26 -38.17
C ALA A 234 -5.13 -16.25 -36.63
N TRP A 235 -3.99 -16.43 -35.94
CA TRP A 235 -3.93 -16.39 -34.48
C TRP A 235 -2.61 -15.90 -33.90
N ALA A 236 -2.61 -15.35 -32.68
CA ALA A 236 -1.38 -14.90 -32.01
C ALA A 236 -1.35 -15.21 -30.50
N VAL A 237 -0.15 -15.34 -29.93
CA VAL A 237 0.05 -15.51 -28.48
C VAL A 237 1.15 -14.57 -28.00
N LEU A 238 0.92 -13.87 -26.90
CA LEU A 238 1.93 -13.03 -26.26
C LEU A 238 1.82 -13.11 -24.74
N HIS A 239 2.96 -13.31 -24.07
CA HIS A 239 3.09 -13.14 -22.64
C HIS A 239 3.88 -11.87 -22.36
N ARG A 240 3.39 -11.00 -21.47
CA ARG A 240 4.05 -9.75 -21.09
C ARG A 240 3.98 -9.52 -19.57
N PRO A 241 5.10 -9.61 -18.85
CA PRO A 241 5.18 -9.23 -17.43
C PRO A 241 4.78 -7.77 -17.20
N SER A 242 4.43 -7.42 -15.96
CA SER A 242 4.10 -6.06 -15.53
C SER A 242 3.02 -5.39 -16.40
N SER A 243 1.93 -6.10 -16.69
CA SER A 243 0.79 -5.57 -17.47
C SER A 243 -0.54 -5.90 -16.79
N ASP A 244 -1.51 -5.01 -16.93
CA ASP A 244 -2.87 -5.21 -16.44
C ASP A 244 -3.86 -5.55 -17.57
N LEU A 245 -5.08 -5.92 -17.19
CA LEU A 245 -6.13 -6.27 -18.14
C LEU A 245 -6.49 -5.12 -19.10
N ASP A 246 -6.39 -3.87 -18.64
CA ASP A 246 -6.68 -2.69 -19.46
C ASP A 246 -5.64 -2.57 -20.59
N PHE A 247 -4.36 -2.73 -20.26
CA PHE A 247 -3.28 -2.76 -21.24
C PHE A 247 -3.44 -3.90 -22.24
N LEU A 248 -3.69 -5.13 -21.77
CA LEU A 248 -3.94 -6.28 -22.65
C LEU A 248 -5.14 -6.04 -23.56
N SER A 249 -6.18 -5.37 -23.06
CA SER A 249 -7.37 -5.06 -23.83
C SER A 249 -7.10 -4.09 -24.96
N LEU A 250 -6.29 -3.05 -24.72
CA LEU A 250 -5.84 -2.10 -25.73
C LEU A 250 -4.94 -2.76 -26.77
N LEU A 251 -4.03 -3.64 -26.32
CA LEU A 251 -3.13 -4.39 -27.22
C LEU A 251 -3.92 -5.31 -28.14
N ALA A 252 -4.87 -6.08 -27.58
CA ALA A 252 -5.76 -6.95 -28.35
C ALA A 252 -6.56 -6.17 -29.40
N ALA A 253 -7.09 -4.99 -29.04
CA ALA A 253 -7.83 -4.15 -29.98
C ALA A 253 -6.95 -3.73 -31.16
N ALA A 254 -5.74 -3.22 -30.87
CA ALA A 254 -4.82 -2.78 -31.90
C ALA A 254 -4.31 -3.91 -32.79
N ALA A 255 -4.14 -5.13 -32.25
CA ALA A 255 -3.73 -6.30 -33.03
C ALA A 255 -4.83 -6.73 -34.03
N LEU A 256 -6.08 -6.83 -33.56
CA LEU A 256 -7.23 -7.21 -34.40
C LEU A 256 -7.55 -6.15 -35.46
N GLU A 257 -7.31 -4.87 -35.17
CA GLU A 257 -7.47 -3.79 -36.13
C GLU A 257 -6.37 -3.79 -37.22
N ALA A 258 -5.15 -4.20 -36.85
CA ALA A 258 -4.00 -4.18 -37.75
C ALA A 258 -4.00 -5.32 -38.78
N GLU A 259 -4.51 -6.50 -38.41
CA GLU A 259 -4.57 -7.67 -39.28
C GLU A 259 -6.00 -8.26 -39.26
N PRO A 260 -6.83 -7.95 -40.27
CA PRO A 260 -8.20 -8.44 -40.35
C PRO A 260 -8.33 -9.97 -40.41
N ALA A 261 -7.28 -10.68 -40.82
CA ALA A 261 -7.27 -12.13 -40.80
C ALA A 261 -6.98 -12.73 -39.43
N LEU A 262 -6.54 -11.92 -38.45
CA LEU A 262 -6.31 -12.36 -37.08
C LEU A 262 -7.66 -12.63 -36.41
N ARG A 263 -8.04 -13.91 -36.27
CA ARG A 263 -9.34 -14.33 -35.75
C ARG A 263 -9.32 -14.65 -34.27
N LEU A 264 -8.15 -14.92 -33.68
CA LEU A 264 -8.04 -15.30 -32.27
C LEU A 264 -6.66 -14.98 -31.67
N LEU A 265 -6.62 -14.43 -30.46
CA LEU A 265 -5.36 -14.16 -29.77
C LEU A 265 -5.43 -14.47 -28.27
N LEU A 266 -4.31 -14.93 -27.70
CA LEU A 266 -4.12 -15.13 -26.26
C LEU A 266 -3.04 -14.17 -25.75
N LEU A 267 -3.41 -13.32 -24.80
CA LEU A 267 -2.51 -12.45 -24.07
C LEU A 267 -2.48 -12.86 -22.60
N THR A 268 -1.29 -12.93 -22.02
CA THR A 268 -1.12 -13.18 -20.58
C THR A 268 -0.17 -12.16 -19.98
N ALA A 269 -0.39 -11.83 -18.72
CA ALA A 269 0.44 -10.95 -17.94
C ALA A 269 0.51 -11.41 -16.48
N ASP A 270 1.56 -11.01 -15.80
CA ASP A 270 1.76 -11.24 -14.38
C ASP A 270 2.37 -9.99 -13.73
N ASP A 271 2.49 -10.02 -12.41
CA ASP A 271 3.05 -8.93 -11.61
C ASP A 271 4.58 -9.02 -11.45
N THR A 272 5.29 -9.84 -12.24
CA THR A 272 6.75 -9.94 -12.19
C THR A 272 7.41 -8.77 -12.94
N GLU A 273 8.55 -8.34 -12.40
CA GLU A 273 9.38 -7.30 -13.01
C GLU A 273 9.94 -7.78 -14.37
N PRO A 274 10.03 -6.91 -15.40
CA PRO A 274 10.55 -7.29 -16.71
C PRO A 274 12.01 -7.77 -16.60
N GLY A 275 12.27 -9.01 -17.02
CA GLY A 275 13.62 -9.61 -16.97
C GLY A 275 13.98 -10.29 -15.64
N ALA A 276 13.05 -10.37 -14.69
CA ALA A 276 13.21 -11.27 -13.55
C ALA A 276 13.33 -12.72 -14.05
N ALA A 277 14.32 -13.45 -13.54
CA ALA A 277 14.40 -14.90 -13.80
C ALA A 277 13.09 -15.54 -13.31
N PRO A 278 12.50 -16.48 -14.08
CA PRO A 278 11.30 -17.17 -13.63
C PRO A 278 11.57 -17.75 -12.24
N PRO A 279 10.65 -17.60 -11.27
CA PRO A 279 10.85 -18.14 -9.93
C PRO A 279 11.23 -19.61 -10.08
N SER A 280 12.41 -19.98 -9.62
CA SER A 280 12.84 -21.37 -9.66
C SER A 280 11.89 -22.13 -8.75
N ALA A 281 11.03 -22.95 -9.36
CA ALA A 281 10.11 -23.81 -8.64
C ALA A 281 10.95 -24.78 -7.79
N LYS A 282 11.19 -24.41 -6.52
CA LYS A 282 11.64 -25.38 -5.53
C LYS A 282 10.52 -26.42 -5.41
N PRO A 283 10.81 -27.73 -5.50
CA PRO A 283 9.79 -28.74 -5.36
C PRO A 283 9.08 -28.55 -4.00
N GLY A 284 7.78 -28.25 -4.04
CA GLY A 284 6.95 -28.08 -2.83
C GLY A 284 6.57 -26.65 -2.44
N VAL A 285 6.96 -25.60 -3.18
CA VAL A 285 6.45 -24.23 -2.96
C VAL A 285 5.46 -23.89 -4.08
N GLU A 286 4.18 -23.74 -3.75
CA GLU A 286 3.17 -23.28 -4.70
C GLU A 286 3.44 -21.82 -5.10
N ASP A 287 3.78 -21.66 -6.38
CA ASP A 287 4.09 -20.37 -7.00
C ASP A 287 2.86 -19.46 -6.94
N SER A 288 2.84 -18.52 -6.00
CA SER A 288 1.68 -17.67 -5.67
C SER A 288 1.52 -16.46 -6.61
N VAL A 289 2.23 -16.47 -7.75
CA VAL A 289 2.19 -15.38 -8.73
C VAL A 289 0.82 -15.36 -9.41
N GLU A 290 0.16 -14.20 -9.34
CA GLU A 290 -1.10 -13.97 -10.02
C GLU A 290 -0.86 -13.72 -11.52
N VAL A 291 -1.60 -14.43 -12.36
CA VAL A 291 -1.56 -14.31 -13.82
C VAL A 291 -2.91 -13.79 -14.29
N THR A 292 -2.89 -12.67 -14.99
CA THR A 292 -4.05 -12.15 -15.74
C THR A 292 -3.97 -12.67 -17.18
N PHE A 293 -5.08 -13.18 -17.72
CA PHE A 293 -5.15 -13.60 -19.12
C PHE A 293 -6.34 -12.96 -19.83
N LEU A 294 -6.18 -12.77 -21.15
CA LEU A 294 -7.20 -12.29 -22.07
C LEU A 294 -7.12 -13.09 -23.37
N VAL A 295 -8.22 -13.72 -23.75
CA VAL A 295 -8.46 -14.28 -25.08
C VAL A 295 -9.39 -13.33 -25.84
N ALA A 296 -8.99 -12.86 -27.01
CA ALA A 296 -9.78 -11.93 -27.82
C ALA A 296 -9.85 -12.37 -29.29
N GLY A 297 -10.89 -11.94 -30.01
CA GLY A 297 -11.11 -12.29 -31.42
C GLY A 297 -12.57 -12.60 -31.70
N ASP A 298 -12.83 -13.60 -32.55
CA ASP A 298 -14.19 -14.01 -32.91
C ASP A 298 -14.99 -14.42 -31.67
N PRO A 299 -16.25 -13.98 -31.50
CA PRO A 299 -17.00 -14.20 -30.26
C PRO A 299 -17.14 -15.65 -29.82
N GLU A 300 -17.41 -16.56 -30.75
CA GLU A 300 -17.57 -17.99 -30.44
C GLU A 300 -16.23 -18.64 -30.12
N LEU A 301 -15.19 -18.33 -30.90
CA LEU A 301 -13.84 -18.86 -30.71
C LEU A 301 -13.22 -18.35 -29.41
N ALA A 302 -13.35 -17.06 -29.11
CA ALA A 302 -12.83 -16.45 -27.88
C ALA A 302 -13.49 -17.05 -26.64
N ARG A 303 -14.80 -17.32 -26.67
CA ARG A 303 -15.50 -17.99 -25.56
C ARG A 303 -15.03 -19.44 -25.38
N ALA A 304 -14.93 -20.21 -26.47
CA ALA A 304 -14.54 -21.61 -26.42
C ALA A 304 -13.06 -21.77 -26.00
N ALA A 305 -12.15 -21.03 -26.62
CA ALA A 305 -10.73 -21.04 -26.28
C ALA A 305 -10.48 -20.46 -24.88
N GLY A 306 -11.19 -19.38 -24.51
CA GLY A 306 -11.10 -18.76 -23.20
C GLY A 306 -11.48 -19.70 -22.05
N ALA A 307 -12.54 -20.49 -22.21
CA ALA A 307 -12.93 -21.49 -21.21
C ALA A 307 -11.84 -22.56 -21.00
N ARG A 308 -11.26 -23.08 -22.09
CA ARG A 308 -10.17 -24.06 -22.04
C ARG A 308 -8.89 -23.50 -21.44
N VAL A 309 -8.55 -22.25 -21.76
CA VAL A 309 -7.40 -21.54 -21.18
C VAL A 309 -7.60 -21.32 -19.68
N ALA A 310 -8.79 -20.91 -19.25
CA ALA A 310 -9.12 -20.72 -17.85
C ALA A 310 -8.97 -22.02 -17.05
N GLU A 311 -9.51 -23.12 -17.58
CA GLU A 311 -9.38 -24.45 -16.99
C GLU A 311 -7.92 -24.89 -16.89
N ALA A 312 -7.14 -24.72 -17.96
CA ALA A 312 -5.71 -25.08 -17.98
C ALA A 312 -4.87 -24.26 -16.99
N LEU A 313 -5.25 -23.01 -16.74
CA LEU A 313 -4.61 -22.17 -15.71
C LEU A 313 -5.12 -22.50 -14.29
N GLY A 314 -6.19 -23.28 -14.15
CA GLY A 314 -6.87 -23.52 -12.87
C GLY A 314 -7.55 -22.26 -12.32
N GLY A 315 -7.94 -21.35 -13.21
CA GLY A 315 -8.63 -20.10 -12.89
C GLY A 315 -10.10 -20.11 -13.29
N ARG A 316 -10.80 -19.03 -12.94
CA ARG A 316 -12.14 -18.74 -13.47
C ARG A 316 -12.06 -17.50 -14.35
N GLY A 317 -12.76 -17.53 -15.47
CA GLY A 317 -12.82 -16.43 -16.41
C GLY A 317 -14.23 -16.21 -16.92
N GLY A 318 -14.41 -15.10 -17.63
CA GLY A 318 -15.65 -14.71 -18.25
C GLY A 318 -15.41 -13.47 -19.10
N GLY A 319 -16.45 -12.97 -19.76
CA GLY A 319 -16.30 -11.75 -20.53
C GLY A 319 -17.47 -11.48 -21.46
N ARG A 320 -17.24 -10.57 -22.40
CA ARG A 320 -18.23 -10.11 -23.38
C ARG A 320 -17.99 -10.82 -24.72
N PRO A 321 -18.93 -10.77 -25.68
CA PRO A 321 -18.69 -11.28 -27.02
C PRO A 321 -17.36 -10.74 -27.58
N GLY A 322 -16.50 -11.67 -28.02
CA GLY A 322 -15.18 -11.37 -28.59
C GLY A 322 -14.04 -11.15 -27.58
N ARG A 323 -14.31 -11.19 -26.27
CA ARG A 323 -13.28 -11.05 -25.21
C ARG A 323 -13.61 -11.91 -24.00
N TYR A 324 -12.71 -12.82 -23.67
CA TYR A 324 -12.78 -13.68 -22.50
C TYR A 324 -11.54 -13.49 -21.64
N HIS A 325 -11.68 -13.11 -20.38
CA HIS A 325 -10.54 -12.83 -19.51
C HIS A 325 -10.73 -13.40 -18.11
N GLY A 326 -9.66 -13.47 -17.35
CA GLY A 326 -9.70 -13.96 -15.98
C GLY A 326 -8.37 -13.80 -15.27
N LYS A 327 -8.40 -14.16 -13.99
CA LYS A 327 -7.23 -14.23 -13.12
C LYS A 327 -7.01 -15.68 -12.72
N ALA A 328 -5.76 -16.09 -12.67
CA ALA A 328 -5.33 -17.42 -12.27
C ALA A 328 -4.05 -17.33 -11.43
N THR A 329 -3.64 -18.45 -10.85
CA THR A 329 -2.46 -18.53 -10.00
C THR A 329 -1.48 -19.56 -10.56
N GLY A 330 -0.20 -19.19 -10.64
CA GLY A 330 0.88 -20.09 -11.03
C GLY A 330 1.38 -19.88 -12.46
N LEU A 331 2.48 -19.14 -12.58
CA LEU A 331 3.16 -18.87 -13.85
C LEU A 331 3.61 -20.15 -14.56
N HIS A 332 3.96 -21.20 -13.79
CA HIS A 332 4.31 -22.53 -14.28
C HIS A 332 3.23 -23.18 -15.17
N ARG A 333 1.97 -22.72 -15.11
CA ARG A 333 0.85 -23.23 -15.92
C ARG A 333 0.70 -22.54 -17.27
N LEU A 334 1.47 -21.49 -17.57
CA LEU A 334 1.45 -20.80 -18.86
C LEU A 334 1.68 -21.72 -20.07
N PRO A 335 2.62 -22.70 -20.04
CA PRO A 335 2.78 -23.64 -21.14
C PRO A 335 1.54 -24.51 -21.38
N ALA A 336 0.87 -24.94 -20.31
CA ALA A 336 -0.37 -25.71 -20.40
C ALA A 336 -1.51 -24.87 -21.00
N ALA A 337 -1.61 -23.61 -20.60
CA ALA A 337 -2.57 -22.65 -21.15
C ALA A 337 -2.34 -22.38 -22.64
N ARG A 338 -1.07 -22.20 -23.05
CA ARG A 338 -0.69 -22.04 -24.46
C ARG A 338 -1.08 -23.28 -25.27
N ARG A 339 -0.84 -24.49 -24.75
CA ARG A 339 -1.24 -25.73 -25.42
C ARG A 339 -2.76 -25.82 -25.59
N ALA A 340 -3.53 -25.54 -24.53
CA ALA A 340 -4.99 -25.56 -24.58
C ALA A 340 -5.55 -24.55 -25.60
N PHE A 341 -4.91 -23.38 -25.73
CA PHE A 341 -5.22 -22.40 -26.76
C PHE A 341 -4.94 -22.92 -28.17
N LEU A 342 -3.76 -23.50 -28.41
CA LEU A 342 -3.39 -24.04 -29.72
C LEU A 342 -4.30 -25.20 -30.15
N GLU A 343 -4.70 -26.07 -29.23
CA GLU A 343 -5.69 -27.12 -29.51
C GLU A 343 -7.06 -26.53 -29.92
N ALA A 344 -7.44 -25.36 -29.39
CA ALA A 344 -8.65 -24.67 -29.79
C ALA A 344 -8.52 -24.02 -31.18
N VAL A 345 -7.34 -23.47 -31.49
CA VAL A 345 -6.99 -22.95 -32.82
C VAL A 345 -7.06 -24.06 -33.88
N THR A 346 -6.48 -25.23 -33.60
CA THR A 346 -6.51 -26.39 -34.52
C THR A 346 -7.93 -26.91 -34.70
N ALA A 347 -8.73 -27.02 -33.63
CA ALA A 347 -10.12 -27.43 -33.72
C ALA A 347 -10.98 -26.46 -34.54
N ALA A 348 -10.60 -25.17 -34.60
CA ALA A 348 -11.26 -24.14 -35.38
C ALA A 348 -10.74 -24.02 -36.83
N GLY A 349 -9.72 -24.79 -37.22
CA GLY A 349 -9.16 -24.78 -38.57
C GLY A 349 -8.44 -23.46 -38.95
N LEU A 350 -7.91 -22.74 -37.96
CA LEU A 350 -7.20 -21.48 -38.19
C LEU A 350 -5.76 -21.74 -38.67
N ALA A 351 -5.34 -21.05 -39.73
CA ALA A 351 -3.97 -21.12 -40.25
C ALA A 351 -2.96 -20.42 -39.32
N ALA A 352 -1.75 -20.98 -39.23
CA ALA A 352 -0.61 -20.37 -38.54
C ALA A 352 -0.06 -19.19 -39.33
#